data_AF-A0A8B5Y3E5-F1
#
_entry.id   AF-A0A8B5Y3E5-F1
#
_cell.length_a   1.000
_cell.length_b   1.000
_cell.length_c   1.000
_cell.angle_alpha   90.00
_cell.angle_beta   90.00
_cell.angle_gamma   90.00
#
_symmetry.space_group_name_H-M   'P 1'
#
loop_
_entity.id
_entity.type
_entity.pdbx_description
1 polymer ?
#
loop_
_entity_poly.entity_id
_entity_poly.type
_entity_poly.pdbx_seq_one_letter_code
_entity_poly.pdbx_strand_id
1 'polypeptide(L)'
;MKFKVRAQFLRENMEKHIDYLTKEIHRTEQKGFNEQHILDNEERELLLKWATENDSVDKYYDLLIQQFVHSSNFDTADHNYDVFIQPNLKQFNREQFLEIYDGIIRNRQCYAHRFGRLVLSL
;
A
#
# COMPACT_ATOMS: atom_id res chain seq x y z
N MET A 1 -10.05 11.36 -2.51
CA MET A 1 -8.74 11.13 -1.86
C MET A 1 -7.66 12.10 -2.32
N LYS A 2 -7.61 12.47 -3.61
CA LYS A 2 -6.60 13.36 -4.21
C LYS A 2 -6.15 14.59 -3.40
N PHE A 3 -7.10 15.35 -2.81
CA PHE A 3 -6.77 16.50 -1.96
C PHE A 3 -6.11 16.11 -0.62
N LYS A 4 -6.48 14.95 -0.06
CA LYS A 4 -5.95 14.44 1.20
C LYS A 4 -4.50 14.00 1.06
N VAL A 5 -4.14 13.37 -0.06
CA VAL A 5 -2.74 12.97 -0.35
C VAL A 5 -1.81 14.18 -0.28
N ARG A 6 -2.23 15.32 -0.86
CA ARG A 6 -1.44 16.55 -0.89
C ARG A 6 -1.47 17.39 0.40
N ALA A 7 -2.29 17.01 1.39
CA ALA A 7 -2.53 17.79 2.59
C ALA A 7 -1.59 17.45 3.76
N GLN A 8 -0.30 17.17 3.47
CA GLN A 8 0.70 16.79 4.47
C GLN A 8 0.83 17.84 5.60
N PHE A 9 0.74 19.13 5.24
CA PHE A 9 0.83 20.26 6.18
C PHE A 9 -0.25 20.27 7.27
N LEU A 10 -1.30 19.46 7.15
CA LEU A 10 -2.32 19.28 8.19
C LEU A 10 -1.93 18.25 9.24
N ARG A 11 -0.71 17.71 9.19
CA ARG A 11 -0.22 16.65 10.09
C ARG A 11 1.10 17.07 10.72
N GLU A 12 1.39 16.46 11.86
CA GLU A 12 2.58 16.78 12.66
C GLU A 12 3.88 16.45 11.93
N ASN A 13 3.89 15.36 11.17
CA ASN A 13 5.03 14.92 10.37
C ASN A 13 4.58 13.97 9.25
N MET A 14 5.52 13.52 8.42
CA MET A 14 5.24 12.66 7.27
C MET A 14 4.72 11.28 7.68
N GLU A 15 5.25 10.66 8.75
CA GLU A 15 4.74 9.38 9.24
C GLU A 15 3.26 9.46 9.64
N LYS A 16 2.89 10.49 10.40
CA LYS A 16 1.49 10.74 10.80
C LYS A 16 0.59 11.01 9.61
N HIS A 17 1.13 11.59 8.54
CA HIS A 17 0.41 11.77 7.29
C HIS A 17 0.16 10.44 6.59
N ILE A 18 1.18 9.59 6.48
CA ILE A 18 1.06 8.27 5.85
C ILE A 18 0.12 7.36 6.66
N ASP A 19 0.23 7.34 8.00
CA ASP A 19 -0.68 6.62 8.89
C ASP A 19 -2.14 7.10 8.68
N TYR A 20 -2.34 8.41 8.49
CA TYR A 20 -3.66 8.98 8.18
C TYR A 20 -4.18 8.52 6.81
N LEU A 21 -3.36 8.55 5.77
CA LEU A 21 -3.76 8.09 4.43
C LEU A 21 -4.14 6.61 4.43
N THR A 22 -3.34 5.78 5.10
CA THR A 22 -3.61 4.34 5.28
C THR A 22 -5.00 4.14 5.90
N LYS A 23 -5.30 4.83 7.00
CA LYS A 23 -6.63 4.76 7.64
C LYS A 23 -7.76 5.22 6.74
N GLU A 24 -7.57 6.28 5.98
CA GLU A 24 -8.62 6.81 5.10
C GLU A 24 -8.92 5.89 3.91
N ILE A 25 -7.88 5.23 3.36
CA ILE A 25 -8.03 4.21 2.32
C ILE A 25 -8.83 3.02 2.87
N HIS A 26 -8.47 2.50 4.05
CA HIS A 26 -9.22 1.39 4.65
C HIS A 26 -10.63 1.77 5.11
N ARG A 27 -10.85 3.02 5.51
CA ARG A 27 -12.20 3.50 5.86
C ARG A 27 -13.15 3.46 4.66
N THR A 28 -12.64 3.66 3.44
CA THR A 28 -13.46 3.53 2.23
C THR A 28 -13.84 2.08 1.93
N GLU A 29 -12.99 1.11 2.25
CA GLU A 29 -13.26 -0.33 2.07
C GLU A 29 -14.47 -0.81 2.89
N GLN A 30 -14.62 -0.31 4.12
CA GLN A 30 -15.69 -0.76 5.04
C GLN A 30 -17.11 -0.30 4.65
N LYS A 31 -17.25 0.68 3.75
CA LYS A 31 -18.55 1.27 3.38
C LYS A 31 -19.27 0.56 2.23
N GLY A 32 -18.77 -0.60 1.82
CA GLY A 32 -19.55 -1.59 1.10
C GLY A 32 -19.53 -1.51 -0.44
N PHE A 33 -19.37 -0.36 -1.10
CA PHE A 33 -19.51 -0.34 -2.58
C PHE A 33 -18.85 0.83 -3.35
N ASN A 34 -17.85 1.53 -2.81
CA ASN A 34 -17.19 2.62 -3.55
C ASN A 34 -15.67 2.46 -3.58
N GLU A 35 -15.15 2.34 -4.80
CA GLU A 35 -13.77 2.51 -5.26
C GLU A 35 -12.78 2.81 -4.12
N GLN A 36 -12.06 1.77 -3.69
CA GLN A 36 -10.82 1.95 -2.93
C GLN A 36 -9.95 2.90 -3.73
N HIS A 37 -9.56 4.03 -3.15
CA HIS A 37 -8.66 4.94 -3.85
C HIS A 37 -7.31 4.28 -3.98
N ILE A 38 -6.96 3.92 -5.21
CA ILE A 38 -5.64 3.40 -5.57
C ILE A 38 -4.76 4.61 -5.88
N LEU A 39 -3.59 4.69 -5.24
CA LEU A 39 -2.66 5.79 -5.50
C LEU A 39 -2.22 5.80 -6.96
N ASP A 40 -2.41 6.94 -7.63
CA ASP A 40 -1.90 7.16 -8.98
C ASP A 40 -0.37 7.36 -8.99
N ASN A 41 0.23 7.43 -10.17
CA ASN A 41 1.70 7.50 -10.26
C ASN A 41 2.24 8.80 -9.66
N GLU A 42 1.57 9.92 -9.92
CA GLU A 42 1.96 11.24 -9.40
C GLU A 42 1.84 11.30 -7.87
N GLU A 43 0.82 10.68 -7.30
CA GLU A 43 0.65 10.55 -5.85
C GLU A 43 1.74 9.68 -5.24
N ARG A 44 2.11 8.56 -5.88
CA ARG A 44 3.20 7.69 -5.42
C ARG A 44 4.56 8.40 -5.45
N GLU A 45 4.87 9.09 -6.55
CA GLU A 45 6.13 9.84 -6.68
C GLU A 45 6.22 10.95 -5.64
N LEU A 46 5.12 11.68 -5.42
CA LEU A 46 5.06 12.75 -4.43
C LEU A 46 5.26 12.21 -3.01
N LEU A 47 4.55 11.13 -2.65
CA LEU A 47 4.64 10.53 -1.33
C LEU A 47 6.03 9.92 -1.07
N LEU A 48 6.63 9.24 -2.06
CA LEU A 48 7.97 8.70 -1.94
C LEU A 48 9.02 9.81 -1.76
N LYS A 49 8.90 10.90 -2.53
CA LYS A 49 9.77 12.07 -2.37
C LYS A 49 9.67 12.62 -0.95
N TRP A 50 8.47 12.90 -0.46
CA TRP A 50 8.29 13.44 0.90
C TRP A 50 8.73 12.47 1.98
N ALA A 51 8.48 11.18 1.81
CA ALA A 51 8.96 10.16 2.74
C ALA A 51 10.49 10.12 2.80
N THR A 52 11.16 10.26 1.65
CA THR A 52 12.62 10.32 1.53
C THR A 52 13.19 11.58 2.21
N GLU A 53 12.57 12.75 1.98
CA GLU A 53 12.99 14.01 2.61
C GLU A 53 12.80 14.04 4.14
N ASN A 54 12.03 13.10 4.70
CA ASN A 54 11.67 13.05 6.12
C ASN A 54 12.08 11.72 6.80
N ASP A 55 13.01 10.95 6.22
CA ASP A 55 13.47 9.66 6.75
C ASP A 55 12.33 8.69 7.15
N SER A 56 11.26 8.65 6.35
CA SER A 56 10.03 7.88 6.61
C SER A 56 9.64 6.98 5.43
N VAL A 57 10.64 6.55 4.64
CA VAL A 57 10.46 5.69 3.46
C VAL A 57 9.79 4.36 3.83
N ASP A 58 10.11 3.79 4.99
CA ASP A 58 9.47 2.56 5.47
C ASP A 58 7.95 2.71 5.56
N LYS A 59 7.46 3.85 6.07
CA LYS A 59 6.01 4.13 6.14
C LYS A 59 5.37 4.20 4.76
N TYR A 60 6.08 4.75 3.78
CA TYR A 60 5.58 4.79 2.41
C TYR A 60 5.39 3.37 1.85
N TYR A 61 6.35 2.47 2.11
CA TYR A 61 6.22 1.07 1.70
C TYR A 61 5.13 0.33 2.49
N ASP A 62 4.96 0.60 3.78
CA ASP A 62 3.84 0.08 4.57
C ASP A 62 2.50 0.45 3.92
N LEU A 63 2.33 1.70 3.49
CA LEU A 63 1.11 2.17 2.80
C LEU A 63 0.84 1.43 1.47
N LEU A 64 1.90 1.14 0.70
CA LEU A 64 1.80 0.37 -0.54
C LEU A 64 1.37 -1.08 -0.27
N ILE A 65 1.98 -1.71 0.75
CA ILE A 65 1.67 -3.07 1.18
C ILE A 65 0.23 -3.15 1.69
N GLN A 66 -0.18 -2.18 2.50
CA GLN A 66 -1.54 -2.09 3.03
C GLN A 66 -2.59 -2.01 1.92
N GLN A 67 -2.37 -1.23 0.86
CA GLN A 67 -3.28 -1.21 -0.30
C GLN A 67 -3.34 -2.55 -1.05
N PHE A 68 -2.23 -3.27 -1.12
CA PHE A 68 -2.21 -4.60 -1.75
C PHE A 68 -2.92 -5.65 -0.91
N VAL A 69 -2.56 -5.81 0.37
CA VAL A 69 -3.13 -6.88 1.22
C VAL A 69 -4.62 -6.68 1.49
N HIS A 70 -5.11 -5.45 1.37
CA HIS A 70 -6.53 -5.08 1.47
C HIS A 70 -7.23 -4.89 0.11
N SER A 71 -6.63 -5.33 -1.00
CA SER A 71 -7.29 -5.25 -2.31
C SER A 71 -8.69 -5.85 -2.31
N SER A 72 -9.65 -5.08 -2.82
CA SER A 72 -11.08 -5.39 -2.76
C SER A 72 -11.55 -6.47 -3.74
N ASN A 73 -10.81 -6.72 -4.82
CA ASN A 73 -11.10 -7.70 -5.86
C ASN A 73 -9.80 -8.18 -6.53
N PHE A 74 -9.90 -9.25 -7.34
CA PHE A 74 -8.76 -9.85 -8.02
C PHE A 74 -8.02 -8.88 -8.96
N ASP A 75 -8.74 -8.09 -9.75
CA ASP A 75 -8.12 -7.14 -10.69
C ASP A 75 -7.32 -6.06 -9.96
N THR A 76 -7.84 -5.60 -8.81
CA THR A 76 -7.16 -4.64 -7.94
C THR A 76 -5.94 -5.27 -7.27
N ALA A 77 -6.03 -6.54 -6.88
CA ALA A 77 -4.90 -7.27 -6.29
C ALA A 77 -3.77 -7.47 -7.30
N ASP A 78 -4.10 -7.86 -8.54
CA ASP A 78 -3.13 -8.00 -9.64
C ASP A 78 -2.48 -6.64 -9.96
N HIS A 79 -3.28 -5.58 -10.09
CA HIS A 79 -2.76 -4.22 -10.33
C HIS A 79 -1.84 -3.74 -9.20
N ASN A 80 -2.28 -3.85 -7.94
CA ASN A 80 -1.49 -3.40 -6.79
C ASN A 80 -0.21 -4.22 -6.65
N TYR A 81 -0.21 -5.52 -6.97
CA TYR A 81 1.02 -6.29 -6.99
C TYR A 81 1.99 -5.77 -8.06
N ASP A 82 1.56 -5.67 -9.32
CA ASP A 82 2.41 -5.29 -10.45
C ASP A 82 3.00 -3.88 -10.28
N VAL A 83 2.24 -2.98 -9.65
CA VAL A 83 2.61 -1.57 -9.52
C VAL A 83 3.26 -1.24 -8.18
N PHE A 84 2.82 -1.86 -7.07
CA PHE A 84 3.27 -1.50 -5.72
C PHE A 84 4.28 -2.49 -5.15
N ILE A 85 4.08 -3.80 -5.35
CA ILE A 85 4.87 -4.84 -4.70
C ILE A 85 6.07 -5.24 -5.56
N GLN A 86 5.83 -5.71 -6.78
CA GLN A 86 6.86 -6.28 -7.65
C GLN A 86 8.04 -5.32 -7.90
N PRO A 87 7.84 -4.03 -8.22
CA PRO A 87 8.95 -3.11 -8.48
C PRO A 87 9.77 -2.78 -7.24
N ASN A 88 9.20 -2.97 -6.04
CA ASN A 88 9.79 -2.52 -4.78
C ASN A 88 10.31 -3.67 -3.89
N LEU A 89 10.28 -4.93 -4.34
CA LEU A 89 10.70 -6.10 -3.56
C LEU A 89 12.08 -5.93 -2.88
N LYS A 90 13.05 -5.30 -3.56
CA LYS A 90 14.41 -5.10 -3.00
C LYS A 90 14.50 -4.02 -1.91
N GLN A 91 13.47 -3.20 -1.79
CA GLN A 91 13.40 -2.10 -0.83
C GLN A 91 12.70 -2.52 0.47
N PHE A 92 11.93 -3.61 0.43
CA PHE A 92 11.19 -4.06 1.60
C PHE A 92 12.10 -4.67 2.65
N ASN A 93 11.83 -4.29 3.89
CA ASN A 93 12.46 -4.91 5.04
C ASN A 93 11.75 -6.21 5.43
N ARG A 94 12.30 -6.91 6.43
CA ARG A 94 11.76 -8.20 6.88
C ARG A 94 10.32 -8.12 7.38
N GLU A 95 9.96 -7.07 8.10
CA GLU A 95 8.62 -6.91 8.69
C GLU A 95 7.57 -6.72 7.60
N GLN A 96 7.90 -5.90 6.60
CA GLN A 96 7.09 -5.68 5.40
C GLN A 96 6.87 -6.96 4.58
N PHE A 97 7.89 -7.82 4.46
CA PHE A 97 7.72 -9.14 3.84
C PHE A 97 6.76 -10.05 4.60
N LEU A 98 6.85 -10.06 5.94
CA LEU A 98 5.93 -10.83 6.78
C LEU A 98 4.49 -10.32 6.64
N GLU A 99 4.31 -9.01 6.53
CA GLU A 99 3.00 -8.41 6.33
C GLU A 99 2.39 -8.77 4.96
N ILE A 100 3.19 -8.75 3.90
CA ILE A 100 2.76 -9.23 2.57
C ILE A 100 2.36 -10.71 2.66
N TYR A 101 3.17 -11.54 3.30
CA TYR A 101 2.91 -12.98 3.44
C TYR A 101 1.60 -13.25 4.20
N ASP A 102 1.43 -12.63 5.37
CA ASP A 102 0.22 -12.75 6.18
C ASP A 102 -1.01 -12.22 5.43
N GLY A 103 -0.84 -11.12 4.70
CA GLY A 103 -1.87 -10.53 3.86
C GLY A 103 -2.34 -11.46 2.74
N ILE A 104 -1.41 -12.11 2.02
CA ILE A 104 -1.71 -13.09 0.99
C ILE A 104 -2.51 -14.27 1.57
N ILE A 105 -2.16 -14.75 2.77
CA ILE A 105 -2.87 -15.87 3.41
C ILE A 105 -4.30 -15.47 3.81
N ARG A 106 -4.48 -14.26 4.34
CA ARG A 106 -5.76 -13.79 4.88
C ARG A 106 -6.72 -13.31 3.80
N ASN A 107 -6.20 -12.74 2.71
CA ASN A 107 -7.02 -12.20 1.62
C ASN A 107 -7.02 -13.15 0.43
N ARG A 108 -8.17 -13.82 0.18
CA ARG A 108 -8.33 -14.72 -0.98
C ARG A 108 -8.09 -14.04 -2.32
N GLN A 109 -8.29 -12.73 -2.43
CA GLN A 109 -8.02 -11.97 -3.65
C GLN A 109 -6.53 -11.99 -3.98
N CYS A 110 -5.68 -11.89 -2.95
CA CYS A 110 -4.23 -11.99 -3.07
C CYS A 110 -3.76 -13.45 -3.21
N TYR A 111 -4.45 -14.39 -2.55
CA TYR A 111 -4.11 -15.81 -2.57
C TYR A 111 -4.41 -16.52 -3.89
N ALA A 112 -5.62 -16.34 -4.44
CA ALA A 112 -6.26 -17.38 -5.25
C ALA A 112 -5.74 -17.50 -6.69
N HIS A 113 -4.80 -16.66 -7.14
CA HIS A 113 -4.36 -16.73 -8.54
C HIS A 113 -2.86 -16.72 -8.81
N ARG A 114 -1.98 -16.02 -8.07
CA ARG A 114 -0.59 -15.79 -8.57
C ARG A 114 0.53 -15.67 -7.53
N PHE A 115 0.27 -15.25 -6.29
CA PHE A 115 1.35 -14.82 -5.37
C PHE A 115 1.78 -15.86 -4.33
N GLY A 116 1.11 -17.01 -4.24
CA GLY A 116 1.62 -18.16 -3.48
C GLY A 116 3.00 -18.63 -3.95
N ARG A 117 3.40 -18.34 -5.21
CA ARG A 117 4.75 -18.59 -5.71
C ARG A 117 5.79 -17.56 -5.28
N LEU A 118 5.40 -16.34 -4.91
CA LEU A 118 6.32 -15.32 -4.38
C LEU A 118 6.98 -15.82 -3.08
N VAL A 119 6.19 -16.54 -2.28
CA VAL A 119 6.62 -17.21 -1.05
C VAL A 119 7.75 -18.23 -1.28
N LEU A 120 7.88 -18.78 -2.49
CA LEU A 120 8.94 -19.73 -2.84
C LEU A 120 10.20 -19.04 -3.39
N SER A 121 10.15 -17.73 -3.65
CA SER A 121 11.25 -16.92 -4.20
C SER A 121 11.85 -15.91 -3.21
N LEU A 122 11.29 -15.83 -2.00
CA LEU A 122 11.84 -15.13 -0.83
C LEU A 122 12.60 -16.11 0.05
#